data_AF-D3NWL3-F1
#
_entry.id   AF-D3NWL3-F1
#
_cell.length_a   1.000
_cell.length_b   1.000
_cell.length_c   1.000
_cell.angle_alpha   90.00
_cell.angle_beta   90.00
_cell.angle_gamma   90.00
#
_symmetry.space_group_name_H-M   'P 1'
#
loop_
_entity.id
_entity.type
_entity.pdbx_description
1 polymer ?
#
loop_
_entity_poly.entity_id
_entity_poly.type
_entity_poly.pdbx_seq_one_letter_code
_entity_poly.pdbx_strand_id
1 'polypeptide(L)'
;MIEAQLFFGRNIGNELGVSERDWSDFLTGEVTPRFPNGLTVSDASGHWRDIETGRLLREPSKVLTLLADGDPATLRLIREIIDLYKARFHQQSVALAIRPVCVSF
;
A
#
# COMPACT_ATOMS: atom_id res chain seq x y z
N MET A 1 -6.25 17.12 8.31
CA MET A 1 -6.15 16.20 7.16
C MET A 1 -4.72 15.75 6.97
N ILE A 2 -4.56 14.54 6.48
CA ILE A 2 -3.29 13.94 6.06
C ILE A 2 -3.40 13.42 4.63
N GLU A 3 -2.28 13.40 3.95
CA GLU A 3 -2.06 12.50 2.82
C GLU A 3 -1.23 11.32 3.31
N ALA A 4 -1.74 10.11 3.11
CA ALA A 4 -1.01 8.88 3.36
C ALA A 4 -0.75 8.17 2.03
N GLN A 5 0.52 7.89 1.76
CA GLN A 5 0.94 7.09 0.61
C GLN A 5 1.45 5.74 1.08
N LEU A 6 0.85 4.68 0.54
CA LEU A 6 1.25 3.30 0.79
C LEU A 6 1.85 2.71 -0.48
N PHE A 7 3.02 2.10 -0.36
CA PHE A 7 3.78 1.54 -1.48
C PHE A 7 3.79 0.01 -1.36
N PHE A 8 3.03 -0.64 -2.23
CA PHE A 8 2.84 -2.08 -2.24
C PHE A 8 3.70 -2.73 -3.31
N GLY A 9 4.73 -3.46 -2.90
CA GLY A 9 5.48 -4.37 -3.75
C GLY A 9 4.63 -5.56 -4.17
N ARG A 10 4.81 -6.05 -5.40
CA ARG A 10 3.98 -7.13 -5.95
C ARG A 10 4.74 -8.41 -6.22
N ASN A 11 6.05 -8.40 -6.06
CA ASN A 11 6.84 -9.61 -6.21
C ASN A 11 6.74 -10.46 -4.94
N ILE A 12 6.54 -11.77 -5.08
CA ILE A 12 6.68 -12.72 -3.98
C ILE A 12 7.95 -13.51 -4.27
N GLY A 13 9.00 -13.27 -3.48
CA GLY A 13 10.35 -13.67 -3.86
C GLY A 13 10.83 -12.90 -5.09
N ASN A 14 11.29 -13.62 -6.12
CA ASN A 14 11.89 -13.02 -7.32
C ASN A 14 10.91 -12.87 -8.50
N GLU A 15 9.64 -13.25 -8.33
CA GLU A 15 8.64 -13.29 -9.39
C GLU A 15 7.41 -12.46 -9.02
N LEU A 16 6.65 -12.01 -10.03
CA LEU A 16 5.39 -11.33 -9.80
C LEU A 16 4.41 -12.30 -9.13
N GLY A 17 4.12 -12.06 -7.86
CA GLY A 17 3.23 -12.91 -7.06
C GLY A 17 1.86 -12.29 -6.78
N VAL A 18 1.72 -10.98 -6.93
CA VAL A 18 0.43 -10.28 -6.79
C VAL A 18 -0.05 -9.83 -8.17
N SER A 19 -0.99 -10.58 -8.75
CA SER A 19 -1.58 -10.25 -10.05
C SER A 19 -2.46 -8.99 -9.98
N GLU A 20 -2.87 -8.47 -11.14
CA GLU A 20 -3.86 -7.37 -11.18
C GLU A 20 -5.19 -7.76 -10.53
N ARG A 21 -5.59 -9.03 -10.70
CA ARG A 21 -6.80 -9.57 -10.10
C ARG A 21 -6.66 -9.63 -8.58
N ASP A 22 -5.55 -10.17 -8.08
CA ASP A 22 -5.30 -10.23 -6.63
C ASP A 22 -5.30 -8.85 -6.00
N TRP A 23 -4.69 -7.87 -6.67
CA TRP A 23 -4.70 -6.48 -6.26
C TRP A 23 -6.12 -5.90 -6.23
N SER A 24 -6.90 -6.11 -7.29
CA SER A 24 -8.29 -5.65 -7.37
C SER A 24 -9.15 -6.28 -6.25
N ASP A 25 -9.00 -7.57 -6.00
CA ASP A 25 -9.73 -8.29 -4.96
C ASP A 25 -9.33 -7.80 -3.55
N PHE A 26 -8.05 -7.48 -3.34
CA PHE A 26 -7.58 -6.85 -2.10
C PHE A 26 -8.16 -5.43 -1.93
N LEU A 27 -8.13 -4.61 -2.99
CA LEU A 27 -8.63 -3.24 -2.93
C LEU A 27 -10.12 -3.21 -2.60
N THR A 28 -10.91 -4.02 -3.31
CA THR A 28 -12.38 -4.09 -3.16
C THR A 28 -12.81 -4.74 -1.84
N GLY A 29 -12.12 -5.80 -1.40
CA GLY A 29 -12.47 -6.52 -0.18
C GLY A 29 -11.97 -5.85 1.09
N GLU A 30 -10.78 -5.25 1.07
CA GLU A 30 -10.12 -4.77 2.29
C GLU A 30 -9.98 -3.26 2.37
N VAL A 31 -9.62 -2.59 1.27
CA VAL A 31 -9.26 -1.17 1.33
C VAL A 31 -10.48 -0.28 1.22
N THR A 32 -11.27 -0.42 0.15
CA THR A 32 -12.42 0.44 -0.15
C THR A 32 -13.47 0.47 0.97
N PRO A 33 -13.82 -0.65 1.63
CA PRO A 33 -14.79 -0.62 2.73
C PRO A 33 -14.32 0.18 3.95
N ARG A 34 -12.99 0.30 4.16
CA ARG A 34 -12.39 1.08 5.25
C ARG A 34 -12.24 2.56 4.91
N PHE A 35 -12.23 2.91 3.61
CA PHE A 35 -12.06 4.26 3.10
C PHE A 35 -13.15 4.62 2.07
N PRO A 36 -14.43 4.70 2.48
CA PRO A 36 -15.56 4.89 1.57
C PRO A 36 -15.57 6.27 0.89
N ASN A 37 -14.87 7.25 1.46
CA ASN A 37 -14.76 8.61 0.91
C ASN A 37 -13.82 8.70 -0.30
N GLY A 38 -13.15 7.60 -0.67
CA GLY A 38 -12.35 7.51 -1.86
C GLY A 38 -10.86 7.39 -1.60
N LEU A 39 -10.16 7.00 -2.66
CA LEU A 39 -8.72 6.72 -2.69
C LEU A 39 -8.24 6.82 -4.15
N THR A 40 -6.94 6.93 -4.35
CA THR A 40 -6.34 6.87 -5.69
C THR A 40 -5.26 5.81 -5.72
N VAL A 41 -5.24 5.00 -6.78
CA VAL A 41 -4.20 4.01 -7.03
C VAL A 41 -3.44 4.38 -8.29
N SER A 42 -2.12 4.28 -8.26
CA SER A 42 -1.26 4.44 -9.42
C SER A 42 -0.29 3.28 -9.56
N ASP A 43 -0.03 2.87 -10.79
CA ASP A 43 1.03 1.91 -11.11
C ASP A 43 2.41 2.54 -10.92
N ALA A 44 3.34 1.78 -10.35
CA ALA A 44 4.71 2.20 -10.12
C ALA A 44 5.70 1.06 -10.39
N SER A 45 6.97 1.43 -10.52
CA SER A 45 8.10 0.50 -10.62
C SER A 45 9.00 0.73 -9.41
N GLY A 46 8.93 -0.16 -8.43
CA GLY A 46 9.74 -0.13 -7.23
C GLY A 46 11.19 -0.54 -7.51
N HIS A 47 12.13 0.20 -6.93
CA HIS A 47 13.54 -0.16 -6.89
C HIS A 47 13.94 -0.18 -5.42
N TRP A 48 13.98 -1.37 -4.82
CA TRP A 48 14.18 -1.51 -3.38
C TRP A 48 15.31 -2.48 -3.07
N ARG A 49 15.91 -2.30 -1.90
CA ARG A 49 16.99 -3.15 -1.43
C ARG A 49 16.39 -4.27 -0.60
N ASP A 50 16.53 -5.49 -1.10
CA ASP A 50 16.16 -6.70 -0.37
C ASP A 50 16.90 -6.75 0.97
N ILE A 51 16.16 -6.89 2.07
CA ILE A 51 16.71 -6.74 3.42
C ILE A 51 17.56 -7.96 3.79
N GLU A 52 17.23 -9.14 3.25
CA GLU A 52 17.91 -10.39 3.56
C GLU A 52 19.21 -10.56 2.76
N THR A 53 19.18 -10.22 1.47
CA THR A 53 20.28 -10.41 0.52
C THR A 53 21.06 -9.14 0.21
N GLY A 54 20.53 -7.97 0.56
CA GLY A 54 21.12 -6.65 0.27
C GLY A 54 21.10 -6.23 -1.20
N ARG A 55 20.48 -7.02 -2.09
CA ARG A 55 20.44 -6.77 -3.53
C ARG A 55 19.40 -5.72 -3.89
N LEU A 56 19.67 -4.89 -4.89
CA LEU A 56 18.67 -3.99 -5.46
C LEU A 56 17.76 -4.81 -6.40
N LEU A 57 16.50 -4.92 -6.04
CA LEU A 57 15.47 -5.57 -6.83
C LEU A 57 14.61 -4.53 -7.53
N ARG A 58 14.09 -4.91 -8.70
CA ARG A 58 13.05 -4.17 -9.40
C ARG A 58 11.77 -4.95 -9.32
N GLU A 59 10.69 -4.28 -8.97
CA GLU A 59 9.39 -4.92 -8.85
C GLU A 59 8.28 -4.01 -9.40
N PRO A 60 7.25 -4.58 -10.04
CA PRO A 60 5.99 -3.90 -10.19
C PRO A 60 5.42 -3.54 -8.82
N SER A 61 4.90 -2.33 -8.68
CA SER A 61 4.34 -1.82 -7.43
C SER A 61 3.01 -1.10 -7.67
N LYS A 62 2.23 -0.94 -6.61
CA LYS A 62 1.07 -0.04 -6.56
C LYS A 62 1.30 1.02 -5.50
N VAL A 63 0.98 2.27 -5.84
CA VAL A 63 0.94 3.37 -4.87
C VAL A 63 -0.50 3.71 -4.60
N LEU A 64 -0.92 3.53 -3.34
CA LEU A 64 -2.23 3.95 -2.86
C LEU A 64 -2.06 5.30 -2.16
N THR A 65 -2.78 6.32 -2.62
CA THR A 65 -2.84 7.64 -1.98
C THR A 65 -4.21 7.81 -1.33
N LEU A 66 -4.20 8.13 -0.04
CA LEU A 66 -5.37 8.39 0.79
C LEU A 66 -5.33 9.84 1.28
N LEU A 67 -6.46 10.55 1.14
CA LEU A 67 -6.70 11.82 1.80
C LEU A 67 -7.72 11.57 2.91
N ALA A 68 -7.30 11.75 4.16
CA ALA A 68 -8.11 11.36 5.31
C ALA A 68 -7.86 12.25 6.54
N ASP A 69 -8.66 12.06 7.58
CA ASP A 69 -8.40 12.65 8.88
C ASP A 69 -7.10 12.10 9.48
N GLY A 70 -6.38 12.95 10.21
CA GLY A 70 -5.11 12.58 10.84
C GLY A 70 -5.29 11.90 12.20
N ASP A 71 -6.46 11.32 12.46
CA ASP A 71 -6.82 10.81 13.77
C ASP A 71 -6.28 9.39 14.04
N PRO A 72 -6.21 8.96 15.32
CA PRO A 72 -5.70 7.63 15.67
C PRO A 72 -6.49 6.46 15.07
N ALA A 73 -7.80 6.63 14.79
CA ALA A 73 -8.62 5.58 14.19
C ALA A 73 -8.27 5.40 12.71
N THR A 74 -8.09 6.48 11.94
CA THR A 74 -7.60 6.42 10.56
C THR A 74 -6.24 5.73 10.49
N LEU A 75 -5.29 6.13 11.34
CA LEU A 75 -3.95 5.54 11.36
C LEU A 75 -3.97 4.05 11.72
N ARG A 76 -4.92 3.61 12.55
CA ARG A 76 -5.12 2.19 12.86
C ARG A 76 -5.60 1.42 11.62
N LEU A 77 -6.60 1.93 10.89
CA LEU A 77 -7.10 1.31 9.66
C LEU A 77 -6.01 1.17 8.59
N ILE A 78 -5.16 2.19 8.44
CA ILE A 78 -4.02 2.15 7.52
C ILE A 78 -3.05 1.01 7.89
N ARG A 79 -2.72 0.86 9.18
CA ARG A 79 -1.85 -0.23 9.65
C ARG A 79 -2.47 -1.60 9.45
N GLU A 80 -3.77 -1.75 9.73
CA GLU A 80 -4.48 -3.01 9.49
C GLU A 80 -4.41 -3.43 8.01
N ILE A 81 -4.57 -2.50 7.07
CA ILE A 81 -4.41 -2.79 5.63
C ILE A 81 -2.99 -3.24 5.29
N ILE A 82 -1.98 -2.59 5.86
CA ILE A 82 -0.57 -2.98 5.68
C ILE A 82 -0.35 -4.41 6.18
N ASP A 83 -0.81 -4.71 7.38
CA ASP A 83 -0.63 -6.03 8.00
C ASP A 83 -1.39 -7.11 7.24
N LEU A 84 -2.61 -6.82 6.79
CA LEU A 84 -3.40 -7.73 5.95
C LEU A 84 -2.71 -8.02 4.61
N TYR A 85 -2.16 -7.00 3.95
CA TYR A 85 -1.42 -7.19 2.70
C TYR A 85 -0.20 -8.08 2.91
N LYS A 86 0.59 -7.79 3.96
CA LYS A 86 1.77 -8.57 4.32
C LYS A 86 1.43 -10.02 4.62
N ALA A 87 0.38 -10.25 5.40
CA ALA A 87 -0.07 -11.60 5.74
C ALA A 87 -0.58 -12.37 4.52
N ARG A 88 -1.41 -11.73 3.67
CA ARG A 88 -2.05 -12.36 2.52
C ARG A 88 -1.06 -12.72 1.40
N PHE A 89 -0.09 -11.85 1.14
CA PHE A 89 0.85 -12.00 0.02
C PHE A 89 2.28 -12.29 0.46
N HIS A 90 2.50 -12.63 1.73
CA HIS A 90 3.81 -12.94 2.30
C HIS A 90 4.87 -11.86 2.04
N GLN A 91 4.47 -10.59 2.08
CA GLN A 91 5.35 -9.46 1.83
C GLN A 91 6.16 -9.11 3.08
N GLN A 92 7.45 -8.80 2.88
CA GLN A 92 8.31 -8.33 3.98
C GLN A 92 7.87 -6.97 4.50
N SER A 93 7.43 -6.06 3.61
CA SER A 93 7.08 -4.70 3.98
C SER A 93 6.08 -4.05 3.02
N VAL A 94 5.42 -3.00 3.52
CA VAL A 94 4.70 -1.99 2.74
C VAL A 94 5.17 -0.66 3.30
N ALA A 95 5.72 0.21 2.45
CA ALA A 95 6.17 1.52 2.93
C ALA A 95 4.96 2.43 3.15
N LEU A 96 5.02 3.23 4.21
CA LEU A 96 4.00 4.22 4.55
C LEU A 96 4.67 5.58 4.73
N ALA A 97 4.27 6.55 3.92
CA ALA A 97 4.64 7.95 4.08
C ALA A 97 3.38 8.75 4.43
N ILE A 98 3.48 9.60 5.47
CA ILE A 98 2.37 10.44 5.91
C ILE A 98 2.85 11.88 5.98
N ARG A 99 2.05 12.81 5.46
CA ARG A 99 2.29 14.25 5.62
C ARG A 99 1.00 14.99 5.95
N PRO A 100 1.08 16.09 6.72
CA PRO A 100 -0.04 17.02 6.84
C PRO A 100 -0.31 17.69 5.49
N VAL A 101 -1.58 17.93 5.19
CA VAL A 101 -1.99 18.56 3.93
C VAL A 101 -3.27 19.38 4.14
N CYS A 102 -3.41 20.46 3.38
CA CYS A 102 -4.67 21.16 3.22
C CYS A 102 -5.36 20.65 1.95
N VAL A 103 -6.59 20.19 2.06
CA VAL A 103 -7.38 19.64 0.94
C VAL A 103 -8.78 20.23 0.95
N SER A 104 -9.38 20.33 -0.23
CA SER A 104 -10.77 20.71 -0.46
C SER A 104 -11.35 19.79 -1.51
N PHE A 105 -12.64 19.48 -1.39
CA PHE A 105 -13.42 18.67 -2.33
C PHE A 105 -14.54 19.52 -2.93
#